data_AF-A0A967CQH7-F1
#
_entry.id   AF-A0A967CQH7-F1
#
_cell.length_a   1.000
_cell.length_b   1.000
_cell.length_c   1.000
_cell.angle_alpha   90.00
_cell.angle_beta   90.00
_cell.angle_gamma   90.00
#
_symmetry.space_group_name_H-M   'P 1'
#
loop_
_entity.id
_entity.type
_entity.pdbx_description
1 polymer ?
#
loop_
_entity_poly.entity_id
_entity_poly.type
_entity_poly.pdbx_seq_one_letter_code
_entity_poly.pdbx_strand_id
1 'polypeptide(L)' 'MDASGGKATVIEFAGTDGRTGKPARLVGLVLPLGAQTWFYKLMGDAELVAQQKEALIRFVQSATYPDAH' A
#
# COMPACT_ATOMS: atom_id res chain seq x y z
N MET A 1 2.22 6.29 8.66
CA MET A 1 0.81 6.36 9.10
C MET A 1 0.60 5.34 10.21
N ASP A 2 -0.25 5.62 11.18
CA ASP A 2 -0.61 4.64 12.21
C ASP A 2 -1.69 3.69 11.67
N ALA A 3 -1.50 2.39 11.90
CA ALA A 3 -2.43 1.32 11.50
C ALA A 3 -2.31 0.13 12.46
N SER A 4 -3.44 -0.31 13.00
CA SER A 4 -3.58 -1.54 13.80
C SER A 4 -2.49 -1.77 14.86
N GLY A 5 -2.15 -0.72 15.61
CA GLY A 5 -1.15 -0.78 16.69
C GLY A 5 0.31 -0.66 16.24
N GLY A 6 0.57 -0.51 14.93
CA GLY A 6 1.90 -0.31 14.37
C GLY A 6 2.01 0.96 13.52
N LYS A 7 3.24 1.24 13.05
CA LYS A 7 3.54 2.33 12.12
C LYS A 7 3.80 1.76 10.73
N ALA A 8 2.91 2.08 9.79
CA ALA A 8 3.09 1.75 8.40
C ALA A 8 3.88 2.85 7.66
N THR A 9 4.85 2.42 6.85
CA THR A 9 5.57 3.26 5.90
C THR A 9 4.86 3.20 4.55
N VAL A 10 4.52 4.37 4.00
CA VAL A 10 3.91 4.48 2.67
C VAL A 10 5.01 4.83 1.67
N ILE A 11 5.02 4.13 0.54
CA ILE A 11 5.99 4.29 -0.53
C ILE A 11 5.22 4.50 -1.82
N GLU A 12 5.62 5.49 -2.62
CA GLU A 12 4.99 5.80 -3.89
C GLU A 12 6.03 5.80 -5.00
N PHE A 13 5.74 5.07 -6.08
CA PHE A 13 6.54 5.09 -7.30
C PHE A 13 5.67 5.52 -8.47
N ALA A 14 6.20 6.40 -9.29
CA ALA A 14 5.66 6.71 -10.62
C ALA A 14 6.61 6.17 -11.68
N GLY A 15 6.07 5.66 -12.78
CA GLY A 15 6.85 5.15 -13.87
C GLY A 15 5.98 4.74 -15.05
N THR A 16 6.47 3.81 -15.84
CA THR A 16 5.75 3.22 -16.97
C THR A 16 5.52 1.74 -16.72
N ASP A 17 4.35 1.26 -17.09
CA ASP A 17 4.03 -0.16 -17.10
C ASP A 17 4.89 -0.85 -18.17
N GLY A 18 5.75 -1.78 -17.76
CA GLY A 18 6.70 -2.44 -18.68
C GLY A 18 6.04 -3.33 -19.74
N ARG A 19 4.75 -3.66 -19.61
CA ARG A 19 4.01 -4.46 -20.60
C ARG A 19 3.29 -3.59 -21.63
N THR A 20 2.80 -2.43 -21.21
CA THR A 20 1.95 -1.56 -22.05
C THR A 20 2.61 -0.25 -22.47
N GLY A 21 3.72 0.13 -21.83
CA GLY A 21 4.39 1.42 -22.02
C GLY A 21 3.61 2.63 -21.49
N LYS A 22 2.44 2.42 -20.88
CA LYS A 22 1.58 3.49 -20.38
C LYS A 22 2.06 3.99 -19.00
N PRO A 23 1.74 5.25 -18.63
CA PRO A 23 1.99 5.74 -17.28
C PRO A 23 1.36 4.83 -16.23
N ALA A 24 2.16 4.47 -15.23
CA ALA A 24 1.74 3.65 -14.11
C ALA A 24 2.22 4.24 -12.80
N ARG A 25 1.48 3.91 -11.74
CA ARG A 25 1.83 4.26 -10.37
C ARG A 25 1.74 3.03 -9.49
N LEU A 26 2.58 2.98 -8.47
CA LEU A 26 2.55 2.01 -7.40
C LEU A 26 2.46 2.77 -6.07
N VAL A 27 1.53 2.35 -5.22
CA VAL A 27 1.47 2.70 -3.80
C VAL A 27 1.73 1.41 -3.02
N GLY A 28 2.81 1.42 -2.25
CA GLY A 28 3.19 0.35 -1.33
C GLY A 28 3.01 0.78 0.11
N LEU A 29 2.58 -0.13 0.97
CA LEU A 29 2.60 0.08 2.42
C LEU A 29 3.32 -1.06 3.09
N VAL A 30 4.24 -0.73 3.99
CA VAL A 30 5.01 -1.68 4.78
C VAL A 30 4.62 -1.47 6.23
N LEU A 31 4.00 -2.47 6.85
CA LEU A 31 3.51 -2.42 8.22
C LEU A 31 4.16 -3.55 9.05
N PRO A 32 5.24 -3.25 9.78
CA PRO A 32 5.79 -4.14 10.79
C PRO A 32 4.80 -4.25 11.97
N LEU A 33 4.44 -5.48 12.35
CA LEU A 33 3.59 -5.81 13.50
C LEU A 33 4.15 -7.06 14.19
N GLY A 34 4.64 -6.89 15.41
CA GLY A 34 5.28 -7.96 16.17
C GLY A 34 6.47 -8.54 15.41
N ALA A 35 6.48 -9.87 15.23
CA ALA A 35 7.50 -10.60 14.48
C ALA A 35 7.24 -10.66 12.96
N GLN A 36 6.14 -10.05 12.47
CA GLN A 36 5.72 -10.12 11.07
C GLN A 36 5.74 -8.75 10.39
N THR A 37 5.87 -8.74 9.07
CA THR A 37 5.77 -7.50 8.28
C THR A 37 4.77 -7.70 7.16
N TRP A 38 3.76 -6.83 7.11
CA TRP A 38 2.71 -6.85 6.12
C TRP A 38 3.01 -5.88 4.99
N PHE A 39 2.86 -6.36 3.76
CA PHE A 39 3.08 -5.58 2.55
C PHE A 39 1.78 -5.43 1.78
N TYR A 40 1.33 -4.20 1.60
CA TYR A 40 0.21 -3.85 0.73
C TYR A 40 0.75 -3.23 -0.55
N LYS A 41 0.15 -3.61 -1.67
CA LYS A 41 0.56 -3.11 -2.99
C LYS A 41 -0.68 -2.79 -3.81
N LEU A 42 -0.74 -1.55 -4.29
CA LEU A 42 -1.69 -1.09 -5.30
C LEU A 42 -0.88 -0.55 -6.48
N MET A 43 -1.06 -1.14 -7.65
CA MET A 43 -0.33 -0.77 -8.86
C MET A 43 -1.26 -0.83 -10.07
N GLY A 44 -1.08 0.10 -11.01
CA GLY A 44 -1.90 0.16 -12.22
C GLY A 44 -1.79 1.52 -12.89
N ASP A 45 -2.85 1.89 -13.61
CA ASP A 45 -3.00 3.20 -14.24
C ASP A 45 -2.68 4.34 -13.25
N ALA A 46 -1.88 5.31 -13.71
CA ALA A 46 -1.34 6.35 -12.84
C ALA A 46 -2.42 7.22 -12.18
N GLU A 47 -3.48 7.57 -12.91
CA GLU A 47 -4.57 8.41 -12.40
C GLU A 47 -5.46 7.62 -11.45
N LEU A 48 -5.84 6.40 -11.84
CA LEU A 48 -6.69 5.55 -11.02
C LEU A 48 -6.03 5.22 -9.67
N VAL A 49 -4.75 4.85 -9.69
CA VAL A 49 -4.00 4.56 -8.46
C VAL A 49 -3.88 5.79 -7.57
N ALA A 50 -3.73 6.98 -8.15
CA ALA A 50 -3.74 8.23 -7.39
C ALA A 50 -5.06 8.42 -6.62
N GLN A 51 -6.18 8.20 -7.30
CA GLN A 51 -7.52 8.34 -6.73
C GLN A 51 -7.81 7.29 -5.65
N GLN A 52 -7.30 6.06 -5.83
CA GLN A 52 -7.55 4.95 -4.91
C GLN A 52 -6.58 4.88 -3.72
N LYS A 53 -5.58 5.76 -3.66
CA LYS A 53 -4.59 5.80 -2.57
C LYS A 53 -5.23 5.90 -1.19
N GLU A 54 -6.19 6.81 -1.01
CA GLU A 54 -6.84 6.99 0.29
C GLU A 54 -7.70 5.78 0.68
N ALA A 55 -8.34 5.13 -0.30
CA ALA A 55 -9.12 3.91 -0.05
C ALA A 55 -8.21 2.78 0.44
N LEU A 56 -7.02 2.63 -0.15
CA LEU A 56 -6.01 1.67 0.31
C LEU A 56 -5.54 1.97 1.74
N ILE A 57 -5.28 3.24 2.06
CA ILE A 57 -4.88 3.66 3.42
C ILE A 57 -5.96 3.26 4.44
N ARG A 58 -7.23 3.58 4.15
CA ARG A 58 -8.36 3.23 5.03
C ARG A 58 -8.51 1.72 5.18
N PHE A 59 -8.31 0.97 4.10
CA PHE A 59 -8.32 -0.50 4.14
C PHE A 59 -7.26 -1.04 5.11
N VAL A 60 -6.02 -0.56 5.00
CA VAL A 60 -4.92 -0.99 5.90
C VAL A 60 -5.19 -0.59 7.35
N GLN A 61 -5.79 0.57 7.60
CA GLN A 61 -6.17 1.01 8.95
C GLN A 61 -7.28 0.14 9.57
N SER A 62 -8.17 -0.41 8.74
CA SER A 62 -9.25 -1.31 9.18
C SER A 62 -8.84 -2.77 9.30
N ALA A 63 -7.65 -3.14 8.81
CA ALA A 63 -7.21 -4.53 8.76
C ALA A 63 -6.85 -5.04 10.17
N THR A 64 -7.35 -6.22 10.53
CA THR A 64 -7.03 -6.89 11.79
C THR A 64 -6.01 -8.00 11.56
N TYR A 65 -5.06 -8.15 12.47
CA TYR A 65 -3.96 -9.11 12.36
C TYR A 65 -3.93 -10.05 13.58
N PRO A 66 -4.86 -11.02 13.67
CA PRO A 66 -5.04 -11.86 14.87
C PRO A 66 -3.79 -12.67 15.25
N ASP A 67 -2.96 -13.05 14.27
CA ASP A 67 -1.77 -13.87 14.49
C ASP A 67 -0.46 -13.08 14.56
N ALA A 68 -0.51 -11.74 14.59
CA ALA A 68 0.69 -10.88 14.57
C ALA A 68 1.32 -10.63 15.97
N HIS A 69 1.01 -11.48 16.95
CA HIS A 69 1.52 -11.42 18.32
C HIS A 69 2.91 -12.02 18.49
#